data_AF-A0AAW1ITG4-F1
#
_entry.id   AF-A0AAW1ITG4-F1
#
_cell.length_a   1.000
_cell.length_b   1.000
_cell.length_c   1.000
_cell.angle_alpha   90.00
_cell.angle_beta   90.00
_cell.angle_gamma   90.00
#
_symmetry.space_group_name_H-M   'P 1'
#
loop_
_entity.id
_entity.type
_entity.pdbx_description
1 polymer ?
#
loop_
_entity_poly.entity_id
_entity_poly.type
_entity_poly.pdbx_seq_one_letter_code
_entity_poly.pdbx_strand_id
1 'polypeptide(L)'
;MASTLRCSTSVHTVFHIEPFDTNTQWGRWIDRLEDVFHIEPFDTNTQWGRWIDRLEDAFEIFNITEERRVFYLLHYMGNEAYNIVCDKLAPVQPRTKSYDELVDVMKKHFRCNEETFQP
;
A
#
# COMPACT_ATOMS: atom_id res chain seq x y z
N MET A 1 -22.33 -58.76 -10.54
CA MET A 1 -21.17 -58.19 -11.25
C MET A 1 -21.02 -56.73 -10.86
N ALA A 2 -19.78 -56.32 -10.63
CA ALA A 2 -19.24 -54.94 -10.56
C ALA A 2 -19.64 -54.01 -9.39
N SER A 3 -18.70 -53.93 -8.44
CA SER A 3 -18.43 -52.78 -7.56
C SER A 3 -18.16 -51.50 -8.36
N THR A 4 -18.43 -50.33 -7.77
CA THR A 4 -17.42 -49.24 -7.81
C THR A 4 -17.50 -48.37 -6.55
N LEU A 5 -16.32 -48.19 -5.95
CA LEU A 5 -16.02 -47.43 -4.75
C LEU A 5 -16.06 -45.92 -5.05
N ARG A 6 -16.55 -45.11 -4.09
CA ARG A 6 -16.24 -43.67 -4.06
C ARG A 6 -14.87 -43.49 -3.39
N CYS A 7 -13.89 -43.14 -4.20
CA CYS A 7 -12.66 -42.50 -3.76
C CYS A 7 -12.51 -41.25 -4.62
N SER A 8 -12.69 -40.06 -4.03
CA SER A 8 -12.41 -38.81 -4.73
C SER A 8 -11.10 -38.26 -4.17
N THR A 9 -10.04 -38.55 -4.91
CA THR A 9 -8.71 -38.01 -4.73
C THR A 9 -8.64 -36.58 -5.28
N SER A 10 -7.91 -35.76 -4.51
CA SER A 10 -7.44 -34.41 -4.81
C SER A 10 -7.01 -34.21 -6.26
N VAL A 11 -7.40 -33.08 -6.88
CA VAL A 11 -6.79 -32.60 -8.10
C VAL A 11 -6.52 -31.10 -8.00
N HIS A 12 -5.22 -30.79 -7.99
CA HIS A 12 -4.56 -29.51 -8.26
C HIS A 12 -5.46 -28.35 -8.71
N THR A 13 -5.50 -27.28 -7.91
CA THR A 13 -5.90 -25.95 -8.38
C THR A 13 -4.74 -25.36 -9.17
N VAL A 14 -4.82 -25.47 -10.50
CA VAL A 14 -4.06 -24.59 -11.40
C VAL A 14 -4.84 -23.29 -11.47
N PHE A 15 -4.28 -22.21 -10.92
CA PHE A 15 -4.84 -20.86 -11.09
C PHE A 15 -4.54 -20.41 -12.52
N HIS A 16 -5.50 -20.61 -13.41
CA HIS A 16 -5.57 -19.90 -14.68
C HIS A 16 -6.19 -18.52 -14.37
N ILE A 17 -5.38 -17.47 -14.47
CA ILE A 17 -5.84 -16.09 -14.29
C ILE A 17 -6.35 -15.61 -15.65
N GLU A 18 -7.67 -15.62 -15.82
CA GLU A 18 -8.36 -14.93 -16.92
C GLU A 18 -8.69 -13.48 -16.54
N PRO A 19 -8.79 -12.57 -17.54
CA PRO A 19 -8.79 -11.14 -17.32
C PRO A 19 -10.11 -10.63 -16.72
N PHE A 20 -9.97 -9.57 -15.93
CA PHE A 20 -10.97 -8.86 -15.14
C PHE A 20 -12.27 -8.55 -15.93
N ASP A 21 -13.34 -9.30 -15.66
CA ASP A 21 -14.71 -9.00 -16.10
C ASP A 21 -15.50 -8.37 -14.95
N THR A 22 -15.96 -7.13 -15.16
CA THR A 22 -16.71 -6.32 -14.18
C THR A 22 -18.13 -6.82 -13.90
N ASN A 23 -18.59 -7.93 -14.48
CA ASN A 23 -20.00 -8.37 -14.40
C ASN A 23 -20.30 -9.60 -13.54
N THR A 24 -19.40 -10.03 -12.65
CA THR A 24 -19.78 -10.98 -11.58
C THR A 24 -20.01 -10.24 -10.26
N GLN A 25 -20.74 -10.89 -9.34
CA GLN A 25 -21.38 -10.32 -8.14
C GLN A 25 -20.60 -9.25 -7.36
N TRP A 26 -19.27 -9.21 -7.47
CA TRP A 26 -18.35 -8.17 -7.02
C TRP A 26 -18.80 -6.73 -7.28
N GLY A 27 -19.44 -6.43 -8.41
CA GLY A 27 -19.95 -5.07 -8.69
C GLY A 27 -21.04 -4.60 -7.72
N ARG A 28 -21.86 -5.51 -7.18
CA ARG A 28 -22.92 -5.15 -6.22
C ARG A 28 -22.46 -5.13 -4.75
N TRP A 29 -21.30 -5.70 -4.45
CA TRP A 29 -20.71 -5.62 -3.11
C TRP A 29 -19.94 -4.32 -2.89
N ILE A 30 -19.40 -3.72 -3.96
CA ILE A 30 -18.71 -2.42 -3.92
C ILE A 30 -19.69 -1.28 -3.58
N ASP A 31 -20.94 -1.35 -4.04
CA ASP A 31 -21.99 -0.36 -3.68
C ASP A 31 -22.42 -0.40 -2.20
N ARG A 32 -21.98 -1.39 -1.41
CA ARG A 32 -22.30 -1.52 0.03
C ARG A 32 -21.07 -1.36 0.95
N LEU A 33 -19.95 -0.91 0.40
CA LEU A 33 -18.76 -0.54 1.17
C LEU A 33 -18.50 0.95 1.01
N GLU A 34 -19.40 1.76 1.56
CA GLU A 34 -18.99 3.06 2.07
C GLU A 34 -17.92 2.77 3.14
N ASP A 35 -16.74 3.37 2.99
CA ASP A 35 -15.58 3.33 3.89
C ASP A 35 -14.52 2.22 3.70
N VAL A 36 -14.15 1.88 2.45
CA VAL A 36 -12.82 1.28 2.21
C VAL A 36 -11.78 2.40 2.09
N PHE A 37 -10.80 2.42 2.99
CA PHE A 37 -9.63 3.30 2.92
C PHE A 37 -8.86 3.03 1.62
N HIS A 38 -9.15 3.81 0.58
CA HIS A 38 -8.53 3.67 -0.74
C HIS A 38 -7.72 4.90 -1.09
N ILE A 39 -6.42 4.85 -0.80
CA ILE A 39 -5.43 5.81 -1.29
C ILE A 39 -4.48 5.11 -2.26
N GLU A 40 -4.10 5.81 -3.32
CA GLU A 40 -3.11 5.30 -4.27
C GLU A 40 -1.74 5.20 -3.59
N PRO A 41 -0.97 4.13 -3.83
CA PRO A 41 0.40 4.05 -3.34
C PRO A 41 1.23 5.24 -3.82
N PHE A 42 2.23 5.64 -3.03
CA PHE A 42 3.14 6.68 -3.45
C PHE A 42 3.90 6.24 -4.70
N ASP A 43 3.95 7.15 -5.67
CA ASP A 43 4.69 6.98 -6.90
C ASP A 43 5.72 8.11 -7.02
N THR A 44 6.92 7.80 -7.51
CA THR A 44 8.04 8.74 -7.60
C THR A 44 7.79 9.89 -8.58
N ASN A 45 6.78 9.80 -9.45
CA ASN A 45 6.36 10.91 -10.32
C ASN A 45 5.46 11.92 -9.58
N THR A 46 4.98 11.60 -8.37
CA THR A 46 4.15 12.49 -7.56
C THR A 46 4.99 13.22 -6.51
N GLN A 47 4.62 14.47 -6.21
CA GLN A 47 5.25 15.21 -5.12
C GLN A 47 4.92 14.55 -3.77
N TRP A 48 5.95 14.14 -3.02
CA TRP A 48 5.82 13.51 -1.70
C TRP A 48 4.89 14.28 -0.77
N GLY A 49 5.02 15.61 -0.70
CA GLY A 49 4.16 16.46 0.14
C GLY A 49 2.68 16.34 -0.20
N ARG A 50 2.32 16.40 -1.50
CA ARG A 50 0.92 16.28 -1.94
C ARG A 50 0.32 14.91 -1.67
N TRP A 51 1.15 13.87 -1.74
CA TRP A 51 0.70 12.52 -1.43
C TRP A 51 0.51 12.32 0.08
N ILE A 52 1.39 12.90 0.90
CA ILE A 52 1.23 12.93 2.36
C ILE A 52 -0.04 13.66 2.77
N ASP A 53 -0.34 14.82 2.19
CA ASP A 53 -1.58 15.56 2.49
C ASP A 53 -2.83 14.66 2.27
N ARG A 54 -2.89 13.92 1.15
CA ARG A 54 -3.97 12.96 0.88
C ARG A 54 -4.03 11.81 1.89
N LEU A 55 -2.88 11.37 2.38
CA LEU A 55 -2.78 10.29 3.38
C LEU A 55 -3.25 10.78 4.75
N GLU A 56 -2.89 12.01 5.14
CA GLU A 56 -3.33 12.64 6.38
C GLU A 56 -4.83 12.91 6.37
N ASP A 57 -5.38 13.45 5.26
CA ASP A 57 -6.81 13.62 5.08
C ASP A 57 -7.57 12.30 5.30
N ALA A 58 -7.01 11.19 4.78
CA ALA A 58 -7.59 9.87 4.98
C ALA A 58 -7.46 9.42 6.45
N PHE A 59 -6.37 9.71 7.16
CA PHE A 59 -6.30 9.40 8.59
C PHE A 59 -7.37 10.12 9.41
N GLU A 60 -7.69 11.37 9.06
CA GLU A 60 -8.74 12.14 9.71
C GLU A 60 -10.14 11.60 9.38
N ILE A 61 -10.42 11.26 8.11
CA ILE A 61 -11.71 10.68 7.70
C ILE A 61 -11.99 9.37 8.42
N PHE A 62 -10.97 8.51 8.55
CA PHE A 62 -11.10 7.16 9.08
C PHE A 62 -10.76 7.05 10.58
N ASN A 63 -10.50 8.18 11.27
CA ASN A 63 -10.11 8.24 12.68
C ASN A 63 -8.94 7.28 13.03
N ILE A 64 -7.89 7.28 12.21
CA ILE A 64 -6.72 6.42 12.39
C ILE A 64 -5.84 6.95 13.53
N THR A 65 -5.58 6.11 14.52
CA THR A 65 -4.70 6.44 15.66
C THR A 65 -3.25 6.64 15.23
N GLU A 66 -2.53 7.53 15.91
CA GLU A 66 -1.13 7.88 15.58
C GLU A 66 -0.20 6.66 15.52
N GLU A 67 -0.37 5.70 16.43
CA GLU A 67 0.37 4.44 16.46
C GLU A 67 0.21 3.63 15.16
N ARG A 68 -0.94 3.76 14.49
CA ARG A 68 -1.23 3.06 13.25
C ARG A 68 -0.74 3.80 12.02
N ARG A 69 -0.62 5.13 12.07
CA ARG A 69 -0.20 5.99 10.94
C ARG A 69 1.14 5.52 10.35
N VAL A 70 2.08 5.06 11.19
CA VAL A 70 3.36 4.49 10.74
C VAL A 70 3.15 3.25 9.87
N PHE A 71 2.27 2.32 10.26
CA PHE A 71 2.01 1.12 9.45
C PHE A 71 1.35 1.46 8.12
N TYR A 72 0.41 2.40 8.13
CA TYR A 72 -0.25 2.88 6.91
C TYR A 72 0.76 3.56 5.97
N LEU A 73 1.62 4.43 6.49
CA LEU A 73 2.67 5.07 5.72
C LEU A 73 3.58 4.04 5.03
N LEU A 74 4.08 3.06 5.79
CA LEU A 74 4.96 2.02 5.25
C LEU A 74 4.25 1.10 4.25
N HIS A 75 2.94 0.88 4.41
CA HIS A 75 2.14 0.07 3.49
C HIS A 75 1.90 0.80 2.15
N TYR A 76 1.51 2.07 2.22
CA TYR A 76 1.12 2.84 1.04
C TYR A 76 2.30 3.56 0.36
N MET A 77 3.46 3.71 0.98
CA MET A 77 4.60 4.37 0.33
C MET A 77 5.21 3.59 -0.85
N GLY A 78 4.91 2.29 -0.98
CA GLY A 78 5.47 1.45 -2.03
C GLY A 78 6.92 1.00 -1.78
N ASN A 79 7.40 0.08 -2.60
CA ASN A 79 8.68 -0.61 -2.39
C ASN A 79 9.90 0.33 -2.55
N GLU A 80 9.92 1.15 -3.60
CA GLU A 80 11.03 2.08 -3.88
C GLU A 80 11.25 3.07 -2.73
N ALA A 81 10.16 3.70 -2.28
CA ALA A 81 10.19 4.65 -1.17
C ALA A 81 10.59 3.98 0.15
N TYR A 82 10.10 2.76 0.39
CA TYR A 82 10.44 1.99 1.58
C TYR A 82 11.94 1.65 1.63
N ASN A 83 12.55 1.27 0.49
CA ASN A 83 13.98 0.99 0.43
C ASN A 83 14.81 2.25 0.71
N ILE A 84 14.41 3.41 0.17
CA ILE A 84 15.07 4.70 0.45
C ILE A 84 15.04 5.00 1.95
N VAL A 85 13.88 4.83 2.61
CA VAL A 85 13.77 5.03 4.06
C VAL A 85 14.68 4.07 4.82
N CYS A 86 14.71 2.79 4.45
CA CYS A 86 15.56 1.79 5.09
C CYS A 86 17.05 2.16 4.96
N ASP A 87 17.49 2.57 3.78
CA ASP A 87 18.86 2.97 3.51
C ASP A 87 19.25 4.22 4.32
N LYS A 88 18.32 5.17 4.50
CA LYS A 88 18.55 6.39 5.27
C LYS A 88 18.52 6.19 6.79
N LEU A 89 17.75 5.22 7.27
CA LEU A 89 17.59 4.95 8.70
C LEU A 89 18.52 3.87 9.24
N ALA A 90 19.24 3.14 8.36
CA ALA A 90 20.18 2.11 8.76
C ALA A 90 21.14 2.61 9.87
N PRO A 91 21.33 1.84 10.96
CA PRO A 91 20.91 0.44 11.18
C PRO A 91 19.52 0.25 11.85
N VAL A 92 18.74 1.31 12.03
CA VAL A 92 17.47 1.29 12.76
C VAL A 92 16.31 0.92 11.83
N GLN A 93 15.34 0.15 12.32
CA GLN A 93 14.17 -0.23 11.53
C GLN A 93 13.17 0.94 11.38
N PRO A 94 12.61 1.20 10.19
CA PRO A 94 11.67 2.28 9.96
C PRO A 94 10.41 2.19 10.82
N ARG A 95 9.96 0.95 11.12
CA ARG A 95 8.79 0.68 11.97
C ARG A 95 8.94 1.19 13.41
N THR A 96 10.17 1.40 13.88
CA THR A 96 10.45 1.86 15.25
C THR A 96 10.47 3.38 15.39
N LYS A 97 10.34 4.10 14.27
CA LYS A 97 10.34 5.57 14.22
C LYS A 97 8.92 6.13 14.26
N SER A 98 8.80 7.40 14.62
CA SER A 98 7.52 8.10 14.56
C SER A 98 7.14 8.40 13.10
N TYR A 99 5.85 8.63 12.88
CA TYR A 99 5.34 9.01 11.56
C TYR A 99 6.04 10.29 11.05
N ASP A 100 6.14 11.32 11.90
CA ASP A 100 6.76 12.60 11.54
C ASP A 100 8.23 12.45 11.16
N GLU A 101 9.00 11.62 11.89
CA GLU A 101 10.40 11.35 11.56
C GLU A 101 10.54 10.73 10.16
N LEU A 102 9.65 9.79 9.81
CA LEU A 102 9.66 9.13 8.50
C LEU A 102 9.29 10.10 7.37
N VAL A 103 8.27 10.94 7.60
CA VAL A 103 7.85 11.96 6.64
C VAL A 103 8.95 12.98 6.40
N ASP A 104 9.64 13.42 7.45
CA ASP A 104 10.74 14.39 7.35
C ASP A 104 11.97 13.81 6.64
N VAL A 105 12.33 12.55 6.89
CA VAL A 105 13.42 11.87 6.18
C VAL A 105 13.15 11.85 4.67
N MET A 106 11.93 11.49 4.28
CA MET A 106 11.52 11.43 2.88
C MET A 106 11.42 12.81 2.25
N LYS A 107 10.84 13.77 2.96
CA LYS A 107 10.76 15.17 2.54
C LYS A 107 12.14 15.75 2.29
N LYS A 108 13.13 15.44 3.14
CA LYS A 108 14.53 15.84 2.94
C LYS A 108 15.13 15.19 1.70
N HIS A 109 14.85 13.91 1.46
CA HIS A 109 15.34 13.21 0.26
C HIS A 109 14.80 13.82 -1.03
N PHE A 110 13.49 14.03 -1.13
CA PHE A 110 12.86 14.58 -2.34
C PHE A 110 13.14 16.07 -2.54
N ARG A 111 13.25 16.88 -1.47
CA ARG A 111 13.67 18.29 -1.58
C ARG A 111 15.13 18.43 -2.02
N CYS A 112 16.02 17.56 -1.54
CA CYS A 112 17.44 17.60 -1.93
C CYS A 112 17.65 17.26 -3.42
N ASN A 113 16.72 16.52 -4.04
CA ASN A 113 16.76 16.21 -5.46
C ASN A 113 16.28 17.40 -6.34
N GLU A 114 15.55 18.38 -5.80
CA GLU A 114 15.12 19.58 -6.54
C GLU A 114 16.25 20.62 -6.73
N GLU A 115 17.38 20.50 -6.02
CA GLU A 115 18.50 21.45 -6.13
C GLU A 115 19.43 21.20 -7.34
N THR A 116 19.24 20.11 -8.09
CA THR A 116 20.08 19.82 -9.28
C THR A 116 19.54 20.38 -10.59
N PHE A 117 18.46 21.17 -10.56
CA PHE A 117 17.93 21.82 -11.77
C PHE A 117 17.85 23.35 -11.64
N GLN A 118 19.00 24.03 -11.77
CA GLN A 118 19.08 25.38 -12.34
C GLN A 118 20.43 25.61 -13.04
N PRO A 119 20.51 26.43 -14.11
CA PRO A 119 19.47 26.94 -15.01
C PRO A 119 19.47 26.31 -16.40
#